data_AF-A0A520HG98-F1
#
_entry.id   AF-A0A520HG98-F1
#
_cell.length_a   1.000
_cell.length_b   1.000
_cell.length_c   1.000
_cell.angle_alpha   90.00
_cell.angle_beta   90.00
_cell.angle_gamma   90.00
#
_symmetry.space_group_name_H-M   'P 1'
#
loop_
_entity.id
_entity.type
_entity.pdbx_description
1 polymer ?
#
loop_
_entity_poly.entity_id
_entity_poly.type
_entity_poly.pdbx_seq_one_letter_code
_entity_poly.pdbx_strand_id
1 'polypeptide(L)'
;MNILVINSGSSSLKYQLFKMPEKQPVHSGLVERIGEAGSDVTDHGVALRKVITEMSEGPNAAINSPEDIVVVGHRVVHGGERFKGPTVIDEEVKKQIKRLFSLAPLHNPANYKCIEVAEHTFPNAKQVAIFDTAFHQSIPQIAYRYAIPEEYYTEHRIRVYGFHGTSHKYVSEQAIQWLDNPKAKLISIHLGNGCSMTAINAGLSVDTTMGFGPLSGLMMGTRSGDIDASVIFHLMEHA
;
A
#
# COMPACT_ATOMS: atom_id res chain seq x y z
N MET A 1 -10.13 18.40 -11.27
CA MET A 1 -9.61 18.37 -9.88
C MET A 1 -8.29 17.61 -9.88
N ASN A 2 -7.20 18.20 -9.41
CA ASN A 2 -5.87 17.56 -9.46
C ASN A 2 -5.65 16.67 -8.24
N ILE A 3 -5.50 15.37 -8.47
CA ILE A 3 -5.18 14.37 -7.44
C ILE A 3 -3.79 13.81 -7.73
N LEU A 4 -2.88 13.94 -6.77
CA LEU A 4 -1.58 13.28 -6.81
C LEU A 4 -1.65 11.97 -6.03
N VAL A 5 -1.25 10.87 -6.65
CA VAL A 5 -1.13 9.56 -5.99
C VAL A 5 0.35 9.26 -5.81
N ILE A 6 0.76 8.93 -4.59
CA ILE A 6 2.13 8.62 -4.21
C ILE A 6 2.22 7.21 -3.64
N ASN A 7 3.20 6.46 -4.12
CA ASN A 7 3.60 5.18 -3.55
C ASN A 7 5.09 5.25 -3.22
N SER A 8 5.39 5.46 -1.94
CA SER A 8 6.75 5.53 -1.43
C SER A 8 7.23 4.18 -0.92
N GLY A 9 8.41 3.78 -1.38
CA GLY A 9 9.25 2.76 -0.75
C GLY A 9 10.38 3.39 0.05
N SER A 10 11.28 2.57 0.57
CA SER A 10 12.49 3.01 1.27
C SER A 10 13.46 3.76 0.34
N SER A 11 13.65 3.28 -0.89
CA SER A 11 14.60 3.85 -1.87
C SER A 11 13.95 4.37 -3.16
N SER A 12 12.61 4.39 -3.25
CA SER A 12 11.90 4.85 -4.44
C SER A 12 10.59 5.57 -4.12
N LEU A 13 10.11 6.39 -5.05
CA LEU A 13 8.83 7.07 -5.00
C LEU A 13 8.19 7.02 -6.39
N LYS A 14 7.11 6.26 -6.52
CA LYS A 14 6.25 6.25 -7.70
C LYS A 14 5.16 7.27 -7.52
N TYR A 15 4.82 7.99 -8.58
CA TYR A 15 3.74 8.96 -8.54
C TYR A 15 2.92 9.00 -9.83
N GLN A 16 1.66 9.40 -9.69
CA GLN A 16 0.74 9.64 -10.79
C GLN A 16 -0.12 10.86 -10.48
N LEU A 17 -0.30 11.75 -11.45
CA LEU A 17 -1.18 12.90 -11.37
C LEU A 17 -2.42 12.64 -12.21
N PHE A 18 -3.60 12.79 -11.61
CA PHE A 18 -4.89 12.67 -12.27
C PHE A 18 -5.60 14.02 -12.31
N LYS A 19 -6.16 14.36 -13.47
CA LYS A 19 -7.13 15.46 -13.62
C LYS A 19 -8.53 14.88 -13.62
N MET A 20 -9.12 14.70 -12.44
CA MET A 20 -10.48 14.14 -12.34
C MET A 20 -11.49 15.02 -13.10
N PRO A 21 -12.43 14.41 -13.84
CA PRO A 21 -12.82 12.99 -13.80
C PRO A 21 -12.09 12.04 -14.77
N GLU A 22 -10.97 12.46 -15.38
CA GLU A 22 -10.20 11.60 -16.30
C GLU A 22 -9.69 10.34 -15.57
N LYS A 23 -9.81 9.19 -16.24
CA LYS A 23 -9.41 7.88 -15.69
C LYS A 23 -7.94 7.56 -15.90
N GLN A 24 -7.28 8.26 -16.82
CA GLN A 24 -5.86 8.09 -17.11
C GLN A 24 -5.06 9.18 -16.43
N PRO A 25 -3.84 8.87 -15.94
CA PRO A 25 -2.97 9.89 -15.39
C PRO A 25 -2.49 10.83 -16.50
N VAL A 26 -2.48 12.13 -16.22
CA VAL A 26 -1.91 13.15 -17.12
C VAL A 26 -0.40 13.26 -16.95
N HIS A 27 0.13 12.74 -15.83
CA HIS A 27 1.56 12.63 -15.57
C HIS A 27 1.84 11.39 -14.72
N SER A 28 2.96 10.72 -14.97
CA SER A 28 3.42 9.59 -14.15
C SER A 28 4.93 9.50 -14.16
N GLY A 29 5.52 9.09 -13.05
CA GLY A 29 6.96 8.94 -12.96
C GLY A 29 7.40 8.09 -11.77
N LEU A 30 8.71 7.91 -11.69
CA LEU A 30 9.40 7.13 -10.68
C LEU A 30 10.71 7.83 -10.34
N VAL A 31 10.88 8.17 -9.07
CA VAL A 31 12.17 8.59 -8.51
C VAL A 31 12.77 7.39 -7.80
N GLU A 32 14.00 7.00 -8.17
CA GLU A 32 14.73 5.89 -7.56
C GLU A 32 15.97 6.37 -6.83
N ARG A 33 16.63 5.44 -6.13
CA ARG A 33 17.90 5.64 -5.42
C ARG A 33 17.83 6.72 -4.34
N ILE A 34 16.70 6.82 -3.65
CA ILE A 34 16.50 7.78 -2.56
C ILE A 34 17.39 7.36 -1.38
N GLY A 35 18.26 8.26 -0.91
CA GLY A 35 19.16 8.05 0.22
C GLY A 35 20.35 7.13 -0.07
N GLU A 36 20.52 6.68 -1.31
CA GLU A 36 21.67 5.85 -1.70
C GLU A 36 22.95 6.67 -1.85
N ALA A 37 24.10 6.06 -1.53
CA ALA A 37 25.41 6.68 -1.74
C ALA A 37 25.61 7.06 -3.23
N GLY A 38 25.99 8.31 -3.48
CA GLY A 38 26.18 8.85 -4.82
C GLY A 38 24.89 9.17 -5.59
N SER A 39 23.73 9.19 -4.92
CA SER A 39 22.49 9.72 -5.48
C SER A 39 22.29 11.19 -5.15
N ASP A 40 21.80 11.98 -6.10
CA ASP A 40 21.38 13.37 -5.88
C ASP A 40 20.05 13.49 -5.11
N VAL A 41 19.40 12.36 -4.81
CA VAL A 41 18.12 12.31 -4.09
C VAL A 41 18.38 11.83 -2.67
N THR A 42 18.76 12.73 -1.78
CA THR A 42 19.19 12.38 -0.42
C THR A 42 18.06 11.91 0.49
N ASP A 43 16.83 12.34 0.22
CA ASP A 43 15.64 12.00 1.01
C ASP A 43 14.34 12.16 0.20
N HIS A 44 13.21 11.75 0.78
CA HIS A 44 11.87 11.88 0.17
C HIS A 44 11.44 13.34 -0.06
N GLY A 45 12.01 14.31 0.64
CA GLY A 45 11.81 15.74 0.39
C GLY A 45 12.45 16.18 -0.92
N VAL A 46 13.69 15.76 -1.17
CA VAL A 46 14.34 15.97 -2.48
C VAL A 46 13.56 15.24 -3.57
N ALA A 47 13.10 14.01 -3.32
CA ALA A 47 12.31 13.24 -4.27
C ALA A 47 11.03 13.99 -4.67
N LEU A 48 10.27 14.49 -3.70
CA LEU A 48 9.03 15.23 -3.97
C LEU A 48 9.26 16.56 -4.68
N ARG A 49 10.36 17.25 -4.40
CA ARG A 49 10.74 18.45 -5.17
C ARG A 49 11.01 18.12 -6.64
N LYS A 50 11.72 17.01 -6.92
CA LYS A 50 11.92 16.55 -8.31
C LYS A 50 10.59 16.23 -8.99
N VAL A 51 9.67 15.57 -8.29
CA VAL A 51 8.31 15.30 -8.79
C VAL A 51 7.57 16.59 -9.13
N ILE A 52 7.65 17.63 -8.29
CA ILE A 52 7.04 18.93 -8.59
C ILE A 52 7.64 19.55 -9.84
N THR A 53 8.98 19.61 -9.93
CA THR A 53 9.67 20.16 -11.10
C THR A 53 9.22 19.44 -12.37
N GLU A 54 9.18 18.10 -12.37
CA GLU A 54 8.70 17.30 -13.51
C GLU A 54 7.26 17.63 -13.90
N MET A 55 6.37 17.90 -12.93
CA MET A 55 4.96 18.20 -13.20
C MET A 55 4.68 19.68 -13.50
N SER A 56 5.60 20.60 -13.20
CA SER A 56 5.36 22.05 -13.30
C SER A 56 6.23 22.76 -14.34
N GLU A 57 7.27 22.11 -14.83
CA GLU A 57 8.21 22.69 -15.79
C GLU A 57 8.24 21.90 -17.11
N GLY A 58 8.65 22.59 -18.18
CA GLY A 58 8.82 21.98 -19.50
C GLY A 58 7.50 21.83 -20.30
N PRO A 59 7.57 21.21 -21.48
CA PRO A 59 6.45 21.15 -22.43
C PRO A 59 5.28 20.28 -21.95
N ASN A 60 5.51 19.43 -20.94
CA ASN A 60 4.51 18.52 -20.38
C ASN A 60 4.00 18.98 -19.00
N ALA A 61 4.25 20.23 -18.61
CA ALA A 61 3.77 20.78 -17.35
C ALA A 61 2.25 20.60 -17.21
N ALA A 62 1.86 19.95 -16.12
CA ALA A 62 0.47 19.59 -15.82
C ALA A 62 -0.13 20.46 -14.71
N ILE A 63 0.70 21.10 -13.89
CA ILE A 63 0.34 22.04 -12.82
C ILE A 63 1.20 23.31 -12.92
N ASN A 64 0.74 24.43 -12.37
CA ASN A 64 1.53 25.66 -12.30
C ASN A 64 2.36 25.72 -11.01
N SER A 65 1.82 25.18 -9.92
CA SER A 65 2.48 25.16 -8.62
C SER A 65 1.95 24.01 -7.74
N PRO A 66 2.64 23.66 -6.63
CA PRO A 66 2.17 22.64 -5.70
C PRO A 66 0.76 22.89 -5.13
N GLU A 67 0.34 24.16 -5.03
CA GLU A 67 -0.97 24.59 -4.55
C GLU A 67 -2.13 24.14 -5.46
N ASP A 68 -1.84 23.82 -6.72
CA ASP A 68 -2.84 23.29 -7.65
C ASP A 68 -3.29 21.86 -7.28
N ILE A 69 -2.52 21.15 -6.44
CA ILE A 69 -2.87 19.82 -5.94
C ILE A 69 -3.85 19.96 -4.79
N VAL A 70 -5.04 19.36 -4.91
CA VAL A 70 -6.08 19.45 -3.88
C VAL A 70 -6.24 18.18 -3.05
N VAL A 71 -5.73 17.05 -3.54
CA VAL A 71 -5.70 15.78 -2.81
C VAL A 71 -4.38 15.08 -3.10
N VAL A 72 -3.76 14.57 -2.04
CA VAL A 72 -2.64 13.64 -2.14
C VAL A 72 -3.05 12.30 -1.55
N GLY A 73 -3.11 11.27 -2.38
CA GLY A 73 -3.36 9.88 -1.98
C GLY A 73 -2.05 9.15 -1.71
N HIS A 74 -1.85 8.70 -0.48
CA HIS A 74 -0.67 7.94 -0.05
C HIS A 74 -1.00 6.47 0.03
N ARG A 75 -0.28 5.64 -0.70
CA ARG A 75 -0.27 4.20 -0.41
C ARG A 75 0.45 3.98 0.92
N VAL A 76 -0.21 3.30 1.85
CA VAL A 76 0.37 2.84 3.11
C VAL A 76 0.25 1.33 3.18
N VAL A 77 1.35 0.64 3.45
CA VAL A 77 1.36 -0.83 3.38
C VAL A 77 0.46 -1.46 4.45
N HIS A 78 0.56 -1.03 5.70
CA HIS A 78 -0.13 -1.70 6.79
C HIS A 78 -1.08 -0.77 7.56
N GLY A 79 -2.37 -1.10 7.58
CA GLY A 79 -3.42 -0.35 8.29
C GLY A 79 -3.87 -0.98 9.61
N GLY A 80 -3.37 -2.17 9.94
CA GLY A 80 -3.83 -2.92 11.12
C GLY A 80 -5.33 -3.22 11.05
N GLU A 81 -5.95 -3.41 12.21
CA GLU A 81 -7.40 -3.66 12.29
C GLU A 81 -8.24 -2.37 12.25
N ARG A 82 -7.60 -1.21 12.50
CA ARG A 82 -8.28 0.08 12.65
C ARG A 82 -8.70 0.66 11.30
N PHE A 83 -7.85 0.58 10.29
CA PHE A 83 -8.09 1.24 9.01
C PHE A 83 -8.71 0.26 8.00
N LYS A 84 -10.01 0.46 7.73
CA LYS A 84 -10.83 -0.38 6.83
C LYS A 84 -11.09 0.24 5.46
N GLY A 85 -10.53 1.42 5.19
CA GLY A 85 -10.72 2.12 3.93
C GLY A 85 -9.87 3.38 3.82
N PRO A 86 -10.03 4.15 2.72
CA PRO A 86 -9.37 5.43 2.55
C PRO A 86 -9.66 6.37 3.72
N THR A 87 -8.62 6.92 4.32
CA THR A 87 -8.71 7.70 5.56
C THR A 87 -8.05 9.05 5.37
N VAL A 88 -8.77 10.13 5.64
CA VAL A 88 -8.17 11.48 5.68
C VAL A 88 -7.15 11.53 6.80
N ILE A 89 -5.94 11.99 6.49
CA ILE A 89 -4.83 12.00 7.43
C ILE A 89 -4.98 13.23 8.34
N ASP A 90 -4.94 12.97 9.65
CA ASP A 90 -4.78 13.94 10.71
C ASP A 90 -3.68 13.46 11.70
N GLU A 91 -3.46 14.21 12.78
CA GLU A 91 -2.46 13.86 13.80
C GLU A 91 -2.74 12.51 14.50
N GLU A 92 -4.00 12.14 14.68
CA GLU A 92 -4.35 10.86 15.30
C GLU A 92 -4.07 9.70 14.33
N VAL A 93 -4.43 9.84 13.05
CA VAL A 93 -4.11 8.88 11.99
C VAL A 93 -2.59 8.70 11.89
N LYS A 94 -1.82 9.78 11.93
CA LYS A 94 -0.35 9.73 11.97
C LYS A 94 0.19 8.94 13.17
N LYS A 95 -0.34 9.18 14.37
CA LYS A 95 0.04 8.41 15.58
C LYS A 95 -0.27 6.92 15.42
N GLN A 96 -1.41 6.58 14.82
CA GLN A 96 -1.77 5.18 14.57
C GLN A 96 -0.87 4.53 13.53
N ILE A 97 -0.55 5.21 12.43
CA ILE A 97 0.40 4.70 11.43
C ILE A 97 1.76 4.40 12.08
N LYS A 98 2.25 5.29 12.96
CA LYS A 98 3.48 5.08 13.76
C LYS A 98 3.42 3.82 14.62
N ARG A 99 2.30 3.55 15.30
CA ARG A 99 2.12 2.33 16.10
C ARG A 99 2.20 1.04 15.26
N LEU A 100 1.87 1.14 13.97
CA LEU A 100 1.92 0.01 13.03
C LEU A 100 3.32 -0.22 12.43
N PHE A 101 4.34 0.54 12.83
CA PHE A 101 5.72 0.35 12.36
C PHE A 101 6.24 -1.06 12.68
N SER A 102 5.86 -1.62 13.83
CA SER A 102 6.24 -3.00 14.19
C SER A 102 5.69 -4.05 13.23
N LEU A 103 4.56 -3.77 12.56
CA LEU A 103 3.92 -4.70 11.62
C LEU A 103 4.49 -4.59 10.20
N ALA A 104 5.04 -3.41 9.83
CA ALA A 104 5.66 -3.19 8.52
C ALA A 104 6.90 -2.29 8.65
N PRO A 105 7.97 -2.75 9.30
CA PRO A 105 9.11 -1.92 9.69
C PRO A 105 9.89 -1.35 8.51
N LEU A 106 9.86 -2.01 7.36
CA LEU A 106 10.54 -1.55 6.15
C LEU A 106 9.69 -0.60 5.29
N HIS A 107 8.38 -0.51 5.53
CA HIS A 107 7.46 0.20 4.64
C HIS A 107 6.75 1.36 5.34
N ASN A 108 6.07 1.10 6.46
CA ASN A 108 5.27 2.12 7.13
C ASN A 108 6.11 3.35 7.58
N PRO A 109 7.36 3.21 8.05
CA PRO A 109 8.20 4.38 8.35
C PRO A 109 8.47 5.27 7.13
N ALA A 110 8.77 4.67 5.98
CA ALA A 110 8.97 5.42 4.73
C ALA A 110 7.67 6.08 4.25
N ASN A 111 6.53 5.37 4.35
CA ASN A 111 5.22 5.93 4.04
C ASN A 111 4.90 7.13 4.94
N TYR A 112 5.12 6.97 6.24
CA TYR A 112 4.89 8.01 7.23
C TYR A 112 5.77 9.25 6.99
N LYS A 113 7.07 9.05 6.72
CA LYS A 113 7.97 10.17 6.40
C LYS A 113 7.53 10.92 5.14
N CYS A 114 7.09 10.19 4.12
CA CYS A 114 6.58 10.78 2.89
C CYS A 114 5.29 11.57 3.12
N ILE A 115 4.39 11.09 4.00
CA ILE A 115 3.18 11.82 4.42
C ILE A 115 3.58 13.16 5.05
N GLU A 116 4.49 13.15 6.03
CA GLU A 116 4.94 14.38 6.68
C GLU A 116 5.54 15.36 5.68
N VAL A 117 6.37 14.90 4.76
CA VAL A 117 6.97 15.77 3.74
C VAL A 117 5.90 16.30 2.78
N ALA A 118 4.93 15.50 2.38
CA ALA A 118 3.86 15.90 1.48
C ALA A 118 2.90 16.91 2.11
N GLU A 119 2.65 16.85 3.43
CA GLU A 119 1.86 17.86 4.16
C GLU A 119 2.47 19.25 4.03
N HIS A 120 3.80 19.37 4.10
CA HIS A 120 4.49 20.65 3.96
C HIS A 120 4.59 21.09 2.49
N THR A 121 4.76 20.12 1.59
CA THR A 121 4.95 20.36 0.15
C THR A 121 3.64 20.76 -0.55
N PHE A 122 2.51 20.21 -0.13
CA PHE A 122 1.19 20.46 -0.72
C PHE A 122 0.24 21.02 0.35
N PRO A 123 0.41 22.28 0.77
CA PRO A 123 -0.25 22.82 1.96
C PRO A 123 -1.78 22.94 1.81
N ASN A 124 -2.28 23.08 0.58
CA ASN A 124 -3.71 23.15 0.29
C ASN A 124 -4.35 21.76 0.08
N ALA A 125 -3.54 20.70 -0.03
CA ALA A 125 -4.04 19.40 -0.38
C ALA A 125 -4.56 18.63 0.83
N LYS A 126 -5.73 18.01 0.68
CA LYS A 126 -6.20 16.99 1.61
C LYS A 126 -5.33 15.74 1.46
N GLN A 127 -4.67 15.34 2.54
CA GLN A 127 -3.85 14.14 2.59
C GLN A 127 -4.74 12.94 2.93
N VAL A 128 -4.64 11.86 2.17
CA VAL A 128 -5.47 10.65 2.33
C VAL A 128 -4.58 9.41 2.32
N ALA A 129 -4.68 8.56 3.34
CA ALA A 129 -4.00 7.27 3.38
C ALA A 129 -4.91 6.18 2.78
N ILE A 130 -4.34 5.35 1.92
CA ILE A 130 -4.96 4.18 1.32
C ILE A 130 -4.15 2.96 1.72
N PHE A 131 -4.76 2.07 2.51
CA PHE A 131 -4.06 0.94 3.10
C PHE A 131 -4.21 -0.33 2.27
N ASP A 132 -3.10 -1.03 1.99
CA ASP A 132 -3.14 -2.32 1.27
C ASP A 132 -3.93 -3.39 2.03
N THR A 133 -3.96 -3.31 3.36
CA THR A 133 -4.67 -4.27 4.24
C THR A 133 -6.18 -3.99 4.37
N ALA A 134 -6.67 -2.84 3.88
CA ALA A 134 -8.04 -2.38 4.15
C ALA A 134 -9.11 -3.31 3.57
N PHE A 135 -8.93 -3.77 2.32
CA PHE A 135 -9.90 -4.65 1.65
C PHE A 135 -10.08 -6.00 2.36
N HIS A 136 -9.04 -6.46 3.04
CA HIS A 136 -9.00 -7.75 3.72
C HIS A 136 -9.55 -7.69 5.15
N GLN A 137 -10.01 -6.53 5.62
CA GLN A 137 -10.63 -6.39 6.95
C GLN A 137 -11.99 -7.09 7.06
N SER A 138 -12.56 -7.57 5.94
CA SER A 138 -13.77 -8.41 5.92
C SER A 138 -13.50 -9.90 6.09
N ILE A 139 -12.23 -10.34 6.11
CA ILE A 139 -11.88 -11.75 6.29
C ILE A 139 -12.45 -12.22 7.65
N PRO A 140 -13.17 -13.36 7.70
CA PRO A 140 -13.74 -13.89 8.92
C PRO A 140 -12.67 -14.50 9.84
N GLN A 141 -12.97 -14.61 11.13
CA GLN A 141 -12.06 -15.14 12.15
C GLN A 141 -11.44 -16.49 11.80
N ILE A 142 -12.24 -17.39 11.23
CA ILE A 142 -11.79 -18.72 10.82
C ILE A 142 -10.64 -18.67 9.78
N ALA A 143 -10.55 -17.60 8.99
CA ALA A 143 -9.54 -17.44 7.94
C ALA A 143 -8.38 -16.55 8.38
N TYR A 144 -8.60 -15.55 9.27
CA TYR A 144 -7.49 -14.68 9.69
C TYR A 144 -6.70 -15.17 10.90
N ARG A 145 -7.22 -16.14 11.66
CA ARG A 145 -6.55 -16.66 12.85
C ARG A 145 -5.57 -17.76 12.46
N TYR A 146 -4.33 -17.62 12.95
CA TYR A 146 -3.39 -18.71 12.98
C TYR A 146 -3.73 -19.68 14.11
N ALA A 147 -3.46 -20.98 13.90
CA ALA A 147 -3.61 -22.03 14.90
C ALA A 147 -2.45 -22.02 15.91
N ILE A 148 -2.28 -20.90 16.60
CA ILE A 148 -1.27 -20.63 17.64
C ILE A 148 -1.99 -20.08 18.90
N PRO A 149 -1.31 -20.01 20.06
CA PRO A 149 -1.91 -19.47 21.29
C PRO A 149 -2.63 -18.13 21.11
N GLU A 150 -3.78 -17.98 21.78
CA GLU A 150 -4.67 -16.81 21.69
C GLU A 150 -3.96 -15.49 22.00
N GLU A 151 -3.04 -15.51 22.96
CA GLU A 151 -2.26 -14.34 23.40
C GLU A 151 -1.50 -13.65 22.25
N TYR A 152 -1.00 -14.42 21.28
CA TYR A 152 -0.33 -13.86 20.09
C TYR A 152 -1.27 -13.01 19.24
N TYR A 153 -2.55 -13.35 19.20
CA TYR A 153 -3.55 -12.49 18.56
C TYR A 153 -3.93 -11.31 19.45
N THR A 154 -4.30 -11.54 20.71
CA THR A 154 -4.89 -10.50 21.57
C THR A 154 -3.87 -9.42 21.98
N GLU A 155 -2.63 -9.81 22.24
CA GLU A 155 -1.57 -8.92 22.74
C GLU A 155 -0.68 -8.44 21.59
N HIS A 156 -0.27 -9.35 20.72
CA HIS A 156 0.71 -9.05 19.65
C HIS A 156 0.07 -8.78 18.29
N ARG A 157 -1.25 -8.93 18.15
CA ARG A 157 -1.99 -8.67 16.90
C ARG A 157 -1.50 -9.51 15.73
N ILE A 158 -1.04 -10.73 16.00
CA ILE A 158 -0.61 -11.70 15.00
C ILE A 158 -1.86 -12.33 14.37
N ARG A 159 -2.09 -12.02 13.10
CA ARG A 159 -3.20 -12.51 12.27
C ARG A 159 -2.83 -12.40 10.79
N VAL A 160 -3.64 -12.98 9.92
CA VAL A 160 -3.64 -12.63 8.50
C VAL A 160 -4.17 -11.19 8.36
N TYR A 161 -3.37 -10.35 7.71
CA TYR A 161 -3.78 -9.00 7.32
C TYR A 161 -4.09 -8.90 5.84
N GLY A 162 -3.35 -9.63 5.00
CA GLY A 162 -3.47 -9.56 3.54
C GLY A 162 -2.92 -8.26 2.94
N PHE A 163 -2.45 -8.33 1.70
CA PHE A 163 -1.92 -7.17 0.96
C PHE A 163 -2.38 -7.21 -0.49
N HIS A 164 -2.03 -6.17 -1.26
CA HIS A 164 -2.59 -5.90 -2.58
C HIS A 164 -4.12 -5.68 -2.55
N GLY A 165 -4.69 -5.31 -1.40
CA GLY A 165 -6.12 -5.15 -1.24
C GLY A 165 -6.74 -4.11 -2.16
N THR A 166 -6.03 -3.04 -2.49
CA THR A 166 -6.46 -2.05 -3.49
C THR A 166 -6.64 -2.66 -4.88
N SER A 167 -5.69 -3.50 -5.30
CA SER A 167 -5.75 -4.22 -6.58
C SER A 167 -6.87 -5.25 -6.59
N HIS A 168 -6.97 -6.09 -5.57
CA HIS A 168 -8.02 -7.12 -5.47
C HIS A 168 -9.41 -6.50 -5.41
N LYS A 169 -9.60 -5.43 -4.63
CA LYS A 169 -10.83 -4.65 -4.60
C LYS A 169 -11.21 -4.18 -5.99
N TYR A 170 -10.32 -3.45 -6.65
CA TYR A 170 -10.59 -2.87 -7.97
C TYR A 170 -10.97 -3.94 -9.00
N VAL A 171 -10.17 -4.99 -9.16
CA VAL A 171 -10.46 -6.02 -10.17
C VAL A 171 -11.73 -6.80 -9.85
N SER A 172 -12.05 -7.00 -8.57
CA SER A 172 -13.30 -7.64 -8.15
C SER A 172 -14.53 -6.78 -8.47
N GLU A 173 -14.45 -5.46 -8.27
CA GLU A 173 -15.52 -4.51 -8.62
C GLU A 173 -15.75 -4.48 -10.13
N GLN A 174 -14.67 -4.43 -10.92
CA GLN A 174 -14.75 -4.51 -12.38
C GLN A 174 -15.38 -5.83 -12.86
N ALA A 175 -14.99 -6.95 -12.26
CA ALA A 175 -15.53 -8.27 -12.61
C ALA A 175 -17.02 -8.40 -12.21
N ILE A 176 -17.40 -7.92 -11.02
CA ILE A 176 -18.80 -7.89 -10.56
C ILE A 176 -19.66 -7.07 -11.52
N GLN A 177 -19.18 -5.89 -11.92
CA GLN A 177 -19.87 -5.03 -12.88
C GLN A 177 -20.00 -5.71 -14.25
N TRP A 178 -18.92 -6.33 -14.75
CA TRP A 178 -18.93 -7.00 -16.05
C TRP A 178 -19.88 -8.22 -16.08
N LEU A 179 -19.95 -8.98 -14.98
CA LEU A 179 -20.86 -10.10 -14.81
C LEU A 179 -22.32 -9.69 -14.55
N ASP A 180 -22.56 -8.41 -14.26
CA ASP A 180 -23.84 -7.89 -13.74
C ASP A 180 -24.38 -8.73 -12.56
N ASN A 181 -23.48 -9.14 -11.66
CA ASN A 181 -23.81 -10.02 -10.55
C ASN A 181 -23.21 -9.51 -9.23
N PRO A 182 -23.98 -8.74 -8.42
CA PRO A 182 -23.50 -8.24 -7.13
C PRO A 182 -23.20 -9.34 -6.10
N LYS A 183 -23.67 -10.58 -6.33
CA LYS A 183 -23.45 -11.74 -5.46
C LYS A 183 -22.36 -12.68 -6.01
N ALA A 184 -21.57 -12.24 -6.98
CA ALA A 184 -20.53 -13.06 -7.57
C ALA A 184 -19.55 -13.57 -6.50
N LYS A 185 -19.16 -14.84 -6.64
CA LYS A 185 -18.03 -15.44 -5.92
C LYS A 185 -16.86 -15.48 -6.87
N LEU A 186 -15.77 -14.84 -6.49
CA LEU A 186 -14.62 -14.60 -7.36
C LEU A 186 -13.35 -15.09 -6.68
N ILE A 187 -12.38 -15.48 -7.52
CA ILE A 187 -10.98 -15.60 -7.13
C ILE A 187 -10.24 -14.56 -7.95
N SER A 188 -9.60 -13.61 -7.27
CA SER A 188 -8.70 -12.65 -7.91
C SER A 188 -7.25 -13.11 -7.74
N ILE A 189 -6.47 -13.02 -8.81
CA ILE A 189 -5.08 -13.46 -8.86
C ILE A 189 -4.23 -12.26 -9.30
N HIS A 190 -3.49 -11.67 -8.37
CA HIS A 190 -2.55 -10.59 -8.63
C HIS A 190 -1.16 -11.17 -8.81
N LEU A 191 -0.62 -11.13 -10.04
CA LEU A 191 0.70 -11.65 -10.39
C LEU A 191 1.62 -10.51 -10.86
N GLY A 192 2.63 -10.22 -10.05
CA GLY A 192 3.65 -9.22 -10.33
C GLY A 192 4.93 -9.54 -9.54
N ASN A 193 5.71 -8.52 -9.16
CA ASN A 193 6.87 -8.74 -8.28
C ASN A 193 6.49 -9.31 -6.90
N GLY A 194 5.29 -8.97 -6.42
CA GLY A 194 4.60 -9.69 -5.38
C GLY A 194 3.40 -10.41 -5.97
N CYS A 195 3.15 -11.64 -5.51
CA CYS A 195 2.03 -12.45 -5.99
C CYS A 195 1.07 -12.75 -4.83
N SER A 196 -0.23 -12.64 -5.08
CA SER A 196 -1.24 -13.00 -4.09
C SER A 196 -2.56 -13.39 -4.75
N MET A 197 -3.32 -14.27 -4.11
CA MET A 197 -4.68 -14.60 -4.49
C MET A 197 -5.65 -14.23 -3.38
N THR A 198 -6.88 -13.90 -3.75
CA THR A 198 -7.94 -13.58 -2.78
C THR A 198 -9.24 -14.23 -3.20
N ALA A 199 -9.88 -14.91 -2.25
CA ALA A 199 -11.26 -15.36 -2.39
C ALA A 199 -12.20 -14.22 -2.01
N ILE A 200 -13.16 -13.92 -2.87
CA ILE A 200 -14.11 -12.82 -2.73
C ILE A 200 -15.54 -13.37 -2.82
N ASN A 201 -16.40 -12.92 -1.91
CA ASN A 201 -17.82 -13.24 -1.90
C ASN A 201 -18.63 -11.94 -1.84
N ALA A 202 -19.39 -11.64 -2.89
CA ALA A 202 -20.22 -10.43 -2.99
C ALA A 202 -19.44 -9.14 -2.69
N GLY A 203 -18.26 -9.00 -3.29
CA GLY A 203 -17.38 -7.82 -3.12
C GLY A 203 -16.59 -7.77 -1.81
N LEU A 204 -16.74 -8.77 -0.92
CA LEU A 204 -15.99 -8.85 0.33
C LEU A 204 -14.87 -9.90 0.23
N SER A 205 -13.66 -9.54 0.66
CA SER A 205 -12.57 -10.51 0.82
C SER A 205 -12.91 -11.48 1.96
N VAL A 206 -12.89 -12.77 1.67
CA VAL A 206 -13.16 -13.84 2.64
C VAL A 206 -11.94 -14.70 2.95
N ASP A 207 -10.93 -14.68 2.08
CA ASP A 207 -9.62 -15.29 2.34
C ASP A 207 -8.56 -14.67 1.41
N THR A 208 -7.29 -14.73 1.77
CA THR A 208 -6.18 -14.24 0.96
C THR A 208 -4.88 -14.98 1.27
N THR A 209 -4.01 -15.13 0.27
CA THR A 209 -2.80 -15.95 0.43
C THR A 209 -1.69 -15.26 1.22
N MET A 210 -1.64 -13.92 1.25
CA MET A 210 -0.63 -13.23 2.06
C MET A 210 -1.09 -13.12 3.51
N GLY A 211 -0.20 -13.47 4.44
CA GLY A 211 -0.48 -13.58 5.86
C GLY A 211 -0.30 -12.30 6.69
N PHE A 212 0.38 -12.45 7.83
CA PHE A 212 0.81 -11.37 8.71
C PHE A 212 1.69 -10.34 7.98
N GLY A 213 2.67 -10.84 7.23
CA GLY A 213 3.48 -10.08 6.30
C GLY A 213 3.30 -10.58 4.86
N PRO A 214 3.88 -9.89 3.87
CA PRO A 214 3.67 -10.18 2.46
C PRO A 214 4.58 -11.32 1.94
N LEU A 215 4.96 -12.27 2.81
CA LEU A 215 5.85 -13.39 2.48
C LEU A 215 5.07 -14.67 2.14
N SER A 216 4.03 -14.99 2.92
CA SER A 216 3.23 -16.21 2.74
C SER A 216 2.40 -16.18 1.45
N GLY A 217 2.07 -17.36 0.96
CA GLY A 217 1.23 -17.61 -0.21
C GLY A 217 2.05 -18.03 -1.42
N LEU A 218 1.76 -17.37 -2.54
CA LEU A 218 2.37 -17.69 -3.83
C LEU A 218 3.86 -17.40 -3.87
N MET A 219 4.59 -18.15 -4.72
CA MET A 219 5.94 -17.77 -5.14
C MET A 219 5.94 -16.41 -5.84
N MET A 220 7.00 -15.63 -5.64
CA MET A 220 7.12 -14.26 -6.16
C MET A 220 8.50 -14.04 -6.80
N GLY A 221 8.79 -12.83 -7.25
CA GLY A 221 10.07 -12.54 -7.93
C GLY A 221 11.31 -12.82 -7.06
N THR A 222 11.27 -12.42 -5.79
CA THR A 222 12.40 -12.56 -4.84
C THR A 222 11.98 -13.05 -3.44
N ARG A 223 10.73 -13.51 -3.30
CA ARG A 223 10.19 -14.07 -2.06
C ARG A 223 9.75 -15.50 -2.33
N SER A 224 10.00 -16.38 -1.36
CA SER A 224 9.70 -17.80 -1.47
C SER A 224 8.21 -18.09 -1.67
N GLY A 225 7.34 -17.30 -1.04
CA GLY A 225 5.98 -17.77 -0.76
C GLY A 225 6.01 -18.70 0.46
N ASP A 226 5.06 -19.63 0.50
CA ASP A 226 4.97 -20.64 1.54
C ASP A 226 6.18 -21.58 1.52
N ILE A 227 6.77 -21.76 2.70
CA ILE A 227 7.78 -22.76 3.02
C ILE A 227 7.45 -23.33 4.40
N ASP A 228 7.90 -24.55 4.68
CA ASP A 228 7.80 -25.10 6.04
C ASP A 228 8.60 -24.20 7.01
N ALA A 229 7.97 -23.78 8.10
CA ALA A 229 8.59 -22.96 9.13
C ALA A 229 9.84 -23.64 9.75
N SER A 230 9.90 -24.98 9.73
CA SER A 230 11.06 -25.75 10.19
C SER A 230 12.36 -25.43 9.42
N VAL A 231 12.25 -25.04 8.15
CA VAL A 231 13.38 -24.68 7.30
C VAL A 231 14.13 -23.46 7.86
N ILE A 232 13.40 -22.49 8.41
CA ILE A 232 14.00 -21.28 9.01
C ILE A 232 14.90 -21.68 10.18
N PHE A 233 14.40 -22.52 11.08
CA PHE A 233 15.16 -22.96 12.27
C PHE A 233 16.33 -23.86 11.89
N HIS A 234 16.16 -24.76 10.92
CA HIS A 234 17.25 -25.60 10.42
C HIS A 234 18.40 -24.74 9.88
N LEU A 235 18.11 -23.73 9.06
CA LEU A 235 19.14 -22.81 8.54
C LEU A 235 19.78 -21.99 9.65
N MET A 236 19.01 -21.48 10.62
CA MET A 236 19.57 -20.71 11.74
C MET A 236 20.56 -21.53 12.59
N GLU A 237 20.34 -22.83 12.69
CA GLU A 237 21.20 -23.72 13.48
C GLU A 237 22.38 -24.27 12.68
N HIS A 238 22.28 -24.42 11.35
CA HIS A 238 23.21 -25.21 10.52
C HIS A 238 23.87 -24.44 9.36
N ALA A 239 23.52 -23.17 9.13
CA ALA A 239 24.07 -22.34 8.04
C ALA A 239 25.03 -21.25 8.52
#